data_AF-A0A840KE43-F1
#
_entry.id   AF-A0A840KE43-F1
#
_cell.length_a   1.000
_cell.length_b   1.000
_cell.length_c   1.000
_cell.angle_alpha   90.00
_cell.angle_beta   90.00
_cell.angle_gamma   90.00
#
_symmetry.space_group_name_H-M   'P 1'
#
loop_
_entity.id
_entity.type
_entity.pdbx_description
1 polymer ?
#
loop_
_entity_poly.entity_id
_entity_poly.type
_entity_poly.pdbx_seq_one_letter_code
_entity_poly.pdbx_strand_id
1 'polypeptide(L)'
;MEELVFGSFHFRLTASRNLIGEYFNNHGNTILTESANFANSLENSSSLFEAEYITSWLEGNKPYSYRMRIERIPNTNAFNVLWTTIRNNTPVFRGKAALLEENTIYGYYSGETFIPEH
;
A
#
# COMPACT_ATOMS: atom_id res chain seq x y z
N MET A 1 10.48 20.04 -0.60
CA MET A 1 11.31 19.04 0.11
C MET A 1 11.06 17.72 -0.59
N GLU A 2 12.11 17.00 -0.98
CA GLU A 2 11.97 15.62 -1.47
C GLU A 2 11.54 14.75 -0.28
N GLU A 3 10.46 13.99 -0.45
CA GLU A 3 10.06 13.00 0.56
C GLU A 3 11.06 11.83 0.53
N LEU A 4 11.69 11.53 1.67
CA LEU A 4 12.59 10.39 1.80
C LEU A 4 11.79 9.09 1.61
N VAL A 5 12.27 8.23 0.71
CA VAL A 5 11.71 6.90 0.51
C VAL A 5 11.99 6.07 1.77
N PHE A 6 10.93 5.55 2.40
CA PHE A 6 11.04 4.69 3.58
C PHE A 6 11.17 3.22 3.25
N GLY A 7 10.67 2.80 2.09
CA GLY A 7 10.68 1.41 1.73
C GLY A 7 10.07 1.12 0.36
N SER A 8 10.00 -0.16 0.05
CA SER A 8 9.43 -0.71 -1.18
C SER A 8 8.41 -1.79 -0.87
N PHE A 9 7.47 -2.01 -1.79
CA PHE A 9 6.46 -3.04 -1.67
C PHE A 9 6.17 -3.67 -3.03
N HIS A 10 5.53 -4.84 -2.99
CA HIS A 10 4.73 -5.34 -4.09
C HIS A 10 3.40 -5.87 -3.56
N PHE A 11 2.36 -5.78 -4.38
CA PHE A 11 1.05 -6.34 -4.10
C PHE A 11 0.60 -7.20 -5.27
N ARG A 12 0.19 -8.42 -4.96
CA ARG A 12 -0.47 -9.32 -5.89
C ARG A 12 -1.97 -9.33 -5.64
N LEU A 13 -2.74 -9.12 -6.69
CA LEU A 13 -4.20 -9.21 -6.70
C LEU A 13 -4.64 -10.67 -6.70
N THR A 14 -5.59 -10.99 -5.82
CA THR A 14 -6.22 -12.31 -5.74
C THR A 14 -7.50 -12.37 -6.57
N ALA A 15 -7.98 -13.59 -6.84
CA ALA A 15 -9.28 -13.79 -7.51
C ALA A 15 -10.47 -13.21 -6.72
N SER A 16 -10.33 -13.06 -5.39
CA SER A 16 -11.34 -12.43 -4.52
C SER A 16 -11.21 -10.91 -4.44
N ARG A 17 -10.41 -10.29 -5.33
CA ARG A 17 -10.08 -8.85 -5.35
C ARG A 17 -9.31 -8.33 -4.12
N ASN A 18 -8.82 -9.21 -3.25
CA ASN A 18 -7.93 -8.81 -2.16
C ASN A 18 -6.51 -8.64 -2.69
N LEU A 19 -5.65 -8.01 -1.89
CA LEU A 19 -4.22 -7.92 -2.14
C LEU A 19 -3.47 -8.71 -1.08
N ILE A 20 -2.44 -9.41 -1.53
CA ILE A 20 -1.39 -9.97 -0.67
C ILE A 20 -0.10 -9.33 -1.14
N GLY A 21 0.62 -8.69 -0.23
CA GLY A 21 1.85 -8.01 -0.53
C GLY A 21 2.97 -8.37 0.41
N GLU A 22 4.17 -8.04 -0.06
CA GLU A 22 5.34 -8.00 0.79
C GLU A 22 5.93 -6.60 0.71
N TYR A 23 6.48 -6.14 1.82
CA TYR A 23 7.16 -4.86 1.89
C TYR A 23 8.47 -4.99 2.65
N PHE A 24 9.35 -4.04 2.35
CA PHE A 24 10.65 -3.87 2.96
C PHE A 24 10.79 -2.40 3.34
N ASN A 25 11.22 -2.14 4.56
CA ASN A 25 11.45 -0.79 5.07
C ASN A 25 12.93 -0.59 5.40
N ASN A 26 13.40 0.65 5.41
CA ASN A 26 14.81 0.98 5.62
C ASN A 26 15.29 0.78 7.08
N HIS A 27 14.41 0.32 7.98
CA HIS A 27 14.73 0.11 9.40
C HIS A 27 14.94 -1.37 9.73
N GLY A 28 14.17 -2.27 9.12
CA GLY A 28 14.27 -3.71 9.30
C GLY A 28 15.03 -4.37 8.15
N ASN A 29 15.95 -5.28 8.47
CA ASN A 29 16.60 -6.15 7.48
C ASN A 29 15.72 -7.37 7.10
N THR A 30 14.40 -7.23 7.14
CA THR A 30 13.45 -8.33 6.98
C THR A 30 12.33 -7.92 6.02
N ILE A 31 11.93 -8.85 5.15
CA ILE A 31 10.74 -8.71 4.31
C ILE A 31 9.52 -9.08 5.16
N LEU A 32 8.54 -8.18 5.20
CA LEU A 32 7.30 -8.33 5.97
C LEU A 32 6.13 -8.54 5.02
N THR A 33 5.05 -9.16 5.52
CA THR A 33 3.84 -9.43 4.75
C THR A 33 2.71 -8.46 5.13
N GLU A 34 1.97 -8.02 4.13
CA GLU A 34 0.78 -7.18 4.26
C GLU A 34 -0.40 -7.85 3.54
N SER A 35 -1.57 -7.80 4.14
CA SER A 35 -2.82 -8.28 3.54
C SER A 35 -3.82 -7.14 3.45
N ALA A 36 -4.38 -6.90 2.27
CA ALA A 36 -5.39 -5.88 2.05
C ALA A 36 -6.71 -6.47 1.57
N ASN A 37 -7.75 -6.32 2.39
CA ASN A 37 -9.09 -6.75 2.06
C ASN A 37 -9.80 -5.67 1.25
N PHE A 38 -10.39 -6.06 0.13
CA PHE A 38 -11.20 -5.16 -0.69
C PHE A 38 -12.35 -4.56 0.14
N ALA A 39 -12.47 -3.24 0.13
CA ALA A 39 -13.51 -2.53 0.86
C ALA A 39 -14.53 -1.88 -0.10
N ASN A 40 -14.04 -1.15 -1.11
CA ASN A 40 -14.91 -0.47 -2.06
C ASN A 40 -14.22 -0.25 -3.41
N SER A 41 -15.01 -0.19 -4.49
CA SER A 41 -14.52 0.18 -5.81
C SER A 41 -14.46 1.70 -5.94
N LEU A 42 -13.47 2.21 -6.69
CA LEU A 42 -13.49 3.61 -7.11
C LEU A 42 -14.40 3.78 -8.32
N GLU A 43 -15.15 4.89 -8.36
CA GLU A 43 -15.96 5.25 -9.53
C GLU A 43 -15.06 5.39 -10.76
N ASN A 44 -15.51 4.87 -11.90
CA ASN A 44 -14.78 4.89 -13.18
C ASN A 44 -13.40 4.21 -13.14
N SER A 45 -13.22 3.21 -12.26
CA SER A 45 -12.00 2.40 -12.20
C SER A 45 -11.75 1.66 -13.53
N SER A 46 -10.54 1.82 -14.06
CA SER A 46 -10.08 1.18 -15.30
C SER A 46 -9.22 -0.07 -15.06
N SER A 47 -8.77 -0.26 -13.81
CA SER A 47 -7.97 -1.37 -13.34
C SER A 47 -8.58 -1.99 -12.09
N LEU A 48 -8.40 -3.30 -11.92
CA LEU A 48 -8.89 -4.03 -10.74
C LEU A 48 -8.18 -3.62 -9.43
N PHE A 49 -7.01 -3.00 -9.54
CA PHE A 49 -6.29 -2.41 -8.42
C PHE A 49 -6.89 -1.08 -7.94
N GLU A 50 -7.69 -0.39 -8.75
CA GLU A 50 -8.26 0.91 -8.40
C GLU A 50 -9.43 0.75 -7.43
N ALA A 51 -9.11 0.74 -6.13
CA ALA A 51 -10.04 0.44 -5.07
C ALA A 51 -9.57 1.01 -3.73
N GLU A 52 -10.48 0.96 -2.77
CA GLU A 52 -10.17 1.10 -1.35
C GLU A 52 -10.07 -0.27 -0.70
N TYR A 53 -9.09 -0.41 0.18
CA TYR A 53 -8.80 -1.62 0.92
C TYR A 53 -8.67 -1.31 2.41
N ILE A 54 -8.98 -2.29 3.25
CA ILE A 54 -8.54 -2.32 4.64
C ILE A 54 -7.31 -3.22 4.69
N THR A 55 -6.17 -2.63 4.99
CA THR A 55 -4.88 -3.31 4.98
C THR A 55 -4.33 -3.52 6.39
N SER A 56 -3.61 -4.62 6.59
CA SER A 56 -2.99 -4.97 7.86
C SER A 56 -1.68 -5.73 7.70
N TRP A 57 -0.76 -5.50 8.63
CA TRP A 57 0.50 -6.23 8.78
C TRP A 57 0.88 -6.38 10.24
N LEU A 58 1.91 -7.19 10.49
CA LEU A 58 2.55 -7.35 11.79
C LEU A 58 3.98 -6.83 11.71
N GLU A 59 4.36 -5.96 12.64
CA GLU A 59 5.72 -5.46 12.79
C GLU A 59 6.07 -5.41 14.28
N GLY A 60 7.18 -6.03 14.68
CA GLY A 60 7.57 -6.11 16.10
C GLY A 60 6.49 -6.72 17.02
N ASN A 61 5.76 -7.75 16.54
CA ASN A 61 4.60 -8.35 17.19
C ASN A 61 3.41 -7.41 17.45
N LYS A 62 3.41 -6.21 16.85
CA LYS A 62 2.29 -5.27 16.93
C LYS A 62 1.50 -5.32 15.62
N PRO A 63 0.17 -5.50 15.68
CA PRO A 63 -0.68 -5.43 14.50
C PRO A 63 -0.95 -3.97 14.13
N TYR A 64 -0.86 -3.70 12.84
CA TYR A 64 -1.18 -2.43 12.24
C TYR A 64 -2.36 -2.58 11.29
N SER A 65 -3.22 -1.57 11.23
CA SER A 65 -4.34 -1.56 10.28
C SER A 65 -4.65 -0.16 9.79
N TYR A 66 -4.76 -0.03 8.47
CA TYR A 66 -4.96 1.23 7.77
C TYR A 66 -5.99 1.06 6.66
N ARG A 67 -6.54 2.19 6.20
CA ARG A 67 -7.23 2.25 4.92
C ARG A 67 -6.19 2.51 3.85
N MET A 68 -6.17 1.70 2.80
CA MET A 68 -5.30 1.89 1.64
C MET A 68 -6.16 2.24 0.44
N ARG A 69 -5.82 3.31 -0.27
CA ARG A 69 -6.47 3.72 -1.50
C ARG A 69 -5.47 3.67 -2.64
N ILE A 70 -5.80 2.95 -3.70
CA ILE A 70 -4.98 2.84 -4.90
C ILE A 70 -5.73 3.52 -6.05
N GLU A 71 -5.08 4.47 -6.70
CA GLU A 71 -5.62 5.25 -7.81
C GLU A 71 -4.66 5.22 -8.99
N ARG A 72 -5.17 4.98 -10.19
CA ARG A 72 -4.32 5.02 -11.39
C ARG A 72 -3.94 6.45 -11.71
N ILE A 73 -2.68 6.64 -12.10
CA ILE A 73 -2.22 7.92 -12.65
C ILE A 73 -2.69 8.00 -14.12
N PRO A 74 -3.46 9.02 -14.50
CA PRO A 74 -4.04 9.12 -15.84
C PRO A 74 -3.01 8.94 -16.96
N ASN A 75 -3.36 8.15 -17.98
CA ASN A 75 -2.52 7.87 -19.16
C ASN A 75 -1.18 7.18 -18.86
N THR A 76 -1.05 6.47 -17.74
CA THR A 76 0.16 5.72 -17.39
C THR A 76 -0.17 4.31 -16.88
N ASN A 77 0.86 3.45 -16.72
CA ASN A 77 0.73 2.17 -16.01
C ASN A 77 1.11 2.28 -14.53
N ALA A 78 1.08 3.50 -13.99
CA ALA A 78 1.44 3.78 -12.62
C ALA A 78 0.22 4.10 -11.77
N PHE A 79 0.39 3.95 -10.46
CA PHE A 79 -0.63 4.15 -9.44
C PHE A 79 -0.08 5.03 -8.32
N ASN A 80 -0.93 5.89 -7.78
CA ASN A 80 -0.73 6.47 -6.46
C ASN A 80 -1.30 5.49 -5.42
N VAL A 81 -0.58 5.31 -4.34
CA VAL A 81 -1.02 4.51 -3.19
C VAL A 81 -1.02 5.42 -1.97
N LEU A 82 -2.11 5.42 -1.21
CA LEU A 82 -2.26 6.24 -0.02
C LEU A 82 -2.73 5.37 1.14
N TRP A 83 -1.94 5.33 2.21
CA TRP A 83 -2.35 4.73 3.48
C TRP A 83 -2.81 5.83 4.43
N THR A 84 -4.01 5.64 4.99
CA THR A 84 -4.58 6.54 5.99
C THR A 84 -5.05 5.80 7.22
N THR A 85 -5.03 6.49 8.36
CA THR A 85 -5.63 5.97 9.59
C THR A 85 -7.12 5.66 9.39
N ILE A 86 -7.58 4.53 9.93
CA ILE A 86 -8.99 4.11 9.76
C ILE A 86 -9.96 5.12 10.38
N ARG A 87 -9.61 5.68 11.54
CA ARG A 87 -10.51 6.52 12.37
C ARG A 87 -10.80 7.90 11.78
N ASN A 88 -9.80 8.56 11.20
CA ASN A 88 -9.91 9.96 10.79
C ASN A 88 -9.31 10.26 9.41
N ASN A 89 -8.95 9.24 8.62
CA ASN A 89 -8.40 9.39 7.27
C ASN A 89 -7.13 10.27 7.20
N THR A 90 -6.37 10.33 8.29
CA THR A 90 -5.09 11.06 8.29
C THR A 90 -4.08 10.30 7.44
N PRO A 91 -3.46 10.92 6.42
CA PRO A 91 -2.38 10.31 5.65
C PRO A 91 -1.22 9.88 6.54
N VAL A 92 -0.75 8.65 6.34
CA VAL A 92 0.39 8.07 7.08
C VAL A 92 1.52 7.78 6.11
N PHE A 93 1.22 7.05 5.03
CA PHE A 93 2.17 6.76 3.97
C PHE A 93 1.60 7.13 2.62
N ARG A 94 2.48 7.50 1.70
CA ARG A 94 2.20 7.77 0.30
C ARG A 94 3.15 6.91 -0.53
N GLY A 95 2.66 6.36 -1.63
CA GLY A 95 3.49 5.53 -2.49
C GLY A 95 3.17 5.74 -3.95
N LYS A 96 4.11 5.30 -4.78
CA LYS A 96 3.92 5.13 -6.21
C LYS A 96 4.24 3.70 -6.58
N ALA A 97 3.37 3.11 -7.39
CA ALA A 97 3.56 1.78 -7.92
C ALA A 97 3.44 1.77 -9.44
N ALA A 98 4.04 0.77 -10.07
CA ALA A 98 3.85 0.44 -11.47
C ALA A 98 3.33 -0.99 -11.59
N LEU A 99 2.52 -1.24 -12.63
CA LEU A 99 2.14 -2.59 -13.02
C LEU A 99 3.36 -3.35 -13.54
N LEU A 100 3.70 -4.48 -12.93
CA LEU A 100 4.78 -5.36 -13.41
C LEU A 100 4.22 -6.46 -14.31
N GLU A 101 3.15 -7.10 -13.85
CA GLU A 101 2.42 -8.19 -14.51
C GLU A 101 0.91 -7.93 -14.34
N GLU A 102 0.05 -8.71 -15.02
CA GLU A 102 -1.41 -8.49 -15.02
C GLU A 102 -2.03 -8.38 -13.62
N ASN A 103 -1.45 -9.06 -12.63
CA ASN A 103 -1.96 -9.14 -11.27
C ASN A 103 -0.97 -8.65 -10.20
N THR A 104 0.12 -7.97 -10.58
CA THR A 104 1.12 -7.52 -9.60
C THR A 104 1.54 -6.08 -9.84
N ILE A 105 1.47 -5.27 -8.79
CA ILE A 105 2.05 -3.92 -8.74
C ILE A 105 3.26 -3.90 -7.81
N TYR A 106 4.28 -3.11 -8.13
CA TYR A 106 5.45 -2.89 -7.27
C TYR A 106 5.72 -1.41 -7.16
N GLY A 107 6.23 -0.98 -6.02
CA GLY A 107 6.37 0.43 -5.74
C GLY A 107 7.27 0.74 -4.57
N TYR A 108 7.32 2.03 -4.27
CA TYR A 108 7.98 2.58 -3.10
C TYR A 108 7.01 3.46 -2.33
N TYR A 109 7.31 3.68 -1.06
CA TYR A 109 6.52 4.55 -0.21
C TYR A 109 7.38 5.48 0.64
N SER A 110 6.80 6.62 0.96
CA SER A 110 7.27 7.70 1.82
C SER A 110 6.23 7.98 2.92
N GLY A 111 6.57 8.69 4.01
CA GLY A 111 5.59 9.11 5.02
C GLY A 111 6.16 9.40 6.41
N GLU A 112 5.48 10.24 7.19
CA GLU A 112 5.95 10.63 8.53
C GLU A 112 5.58 9.59 9.59
N THR A 113 6.18 8.40 9.60
CA THR A 113 6.19 7.61 10.84
C THR A 113 7.34 6.61 10.89
N PHE A 114 8.34 6.94 11.71
CA PHE A 114 9.10 5.94 12.46
C PHE A 114 8.13 5.32 13.47
N ILE A 115 7.88 4.02 13.38
CA ILE A 115 7.25 3.28 14.48
C ILE A 115 8.40 2.94 15.44
N PRO A 116 8.51 3.56 16.63
CA PRO A 116 9.57 3.23 17.55
C PRO A 116 9.42 1.78 18.04
N GLU A 117 10.49 1.01 17.91
CA GLU A 117 10.65 -0.20 18.71
C GLU A 117 10.67 0.20 20.19
N HIS A 118 9.80 -0.43 20.99
CA HIS A 118 9.85 -0.40 22.45
C HIS A 118 9.99 -1.82 22.92
#